data_AF-A0A2R6K8P6-F1
#
_entry.id   AF-A0A2R6K8P6-F1
#
_cell.length_a   1.000
_cell.length_b   1.000
_cell.length_c   1.000
_cell.angle_alpha   90.00
_cell.angle_beta   90.00
_cell.angle_gamma   90.00
#
_symmetry.space_group_name_H-M   'P 1'
#
loop_
_entity.id
_entity.type
_entity.pdbx_description
1 polymer ?
#
loop_
_entity_poly.entity_id
_entity_poly.type
_entity_poly.pdbx_seq_one_letter_code
_entity_poly.pdbx_strand_id
1 'polypeptide(L)'
;MTENDGTRRYYPDPLYTRLRDVRELLRGRTKQDLSEQAADLKSDIAAWETEYDVHSPDVLRERATADDVSAEQAYEFVQIASDWELARYRLSLVQDAIENYDTWMSDPSSITV
;
A
#
# COMPACT_ATOMS: atom_id res chain seq x y z
N MET A 1 -8.74 -42.43 -18.87
CA MET A 1 -8.07 -42.15 -17.59
C MET A 1 -7.49 -40.75 -17.68
N THR A 2 -8.19 -39.80 -17.05
CA THR A 2 -7.75 -38.52 -16.43
C THR A 2 -6.49 -37.83 -17.01
N GLU A 3 -6.64 -36.69 -17.68
CA GLU A 3 -6.65 -35.32 -17.11
C GLU A 3 -5.29 -34.85 -16.61
N ASN A 4 -4.80 -33.73 -17.16
CA ASN A 4 -4.39 -32.56 -16.37
C ASN A 4 -4.26 -31.36 -17.32
N ASP A 5 -5.38 -30.64 -17.42
CA ASP A 5 -5.43 -29.22 -17.72
C ASP A 5 -4.56 -28.49 -16.69
N GLY A 6 -3.65 -27.64 -17.18
CA GLY A 6 -2.65 -27.01 -16.31
C GLY A 6 -2.11 -25.77 -16.96
N THR A 7 -3.00 -24.83 -17.29
CA THR A 7 -2.60 -23.45 -17.57
C THR A 7 -1.81 -22.96 -16.35
N ARG A 8 -0.47 -23.00 -16.43
CA ARG A 8 0.42 -22.38 -15.44
C ARG A 8 0.13 -20.88 -15.49
N ARG A 9 -0.84 -20.45 -14.69
CA ARG A 9 -1.03 -19.05 -14.35
C ARG A 9 0.26 -18.63 -13.68
N TYR A 10 1.13 -17.97 -14.43
CA TYR A 10 2.20 -17.15 -13.87
C TYR A 10 1.49 -16.10 -13.02
N TYR A 11 1.19 -16.42 -11.77
CA TYR A 11 0.89 -15.40 -10.79
C TYR A 11 2.23 -14.71 -10.56
N PRO A 12 2.37 -13.40 -10.84
CA PRO A 12 3.57 -12.71 -10.42
C PRO A 12 3.66 -12.92 -8.91
N ASP A 13 4.77 -13.51 -8.49
CA ASP A 13 5.00 -13.78 -7.08
C ASP A 13 4.79 -12.45 -6.32
N PRO A 14 3.90 -12.40 -5.31
CA PRO A 14 3.62 -11.15 -4.60
C PRO A 14 4.88 -10.53 -4.01
N LEU A 15 5.91 -11.35 -3.74
CA LEU A 15 7.24 -10.89 -3.33
C LEU A 15 7.99 -10.20 -4.47
N TYR A 16 7.86 -10.66 -5.71
CA TYR A 16 8.51 -10.04 -6.87
C TYR A 16 7.89 -8.68 -7.21
N THR A 17 6.58 -8.52 -7.02
CA THR A 17 5.90 -7.22 -7.16
C THR A 17 6.39 -6.25 -6.08
N ARG A 18 6.42 -6.68 -4.81
CA ARG A 18 6.93 -5.87 -3.70
C ARG A 18 8.39 -5.46 -3.92
N LEU A 19 9.23 -6.39 -4.35
CA LEU A 19 10.64 -6.15 -4.66
C LEU A 19 10.82 -5.15 -5.80
N ARG A 20 10.01 -5.25 -6.86
CA ARG A 20 10.05 -4.31 -7.99
C ARG A 20 9.64 -2.91 -7.54
N ASP A 21 8.55 -2.82 -6.77
CA ASP A 21 8.03 -1.54 -6.28
C ASP A 21 9.04 -0.87 -5.35
N VAL A 22 9.69 -1.61 -4.44
CA VAL A 22 10.77 -1.11 -3.59
C VAL A 22 11.98 -0.65 -4.42
N ARG A 23 12.40 -1.43 -5.41
CA ARG A 23 13.56 -1.07 -6.25
C ARG A 23 13.28 0.16 -7.11
N GLU A 24 12.05 0.34 -7.58
CA GLU A 24 11.60 1.53 -8.29
C GLU A 24 11.52 2.74 -7.35
N LEU A 25 11.05 2.53 -6.12
CA LEU A 25 10.95 3.54 -5.07
C LEU A 25 12.32 4.01 -4.57
N LEU A 26 13.32 3.14 -4.54
CA LEU A 26 14.70 3.49 -4.16
C LEU A 26 15.51 4.12 -5.31
N ARG A 27 15.12 3.92 -6.57
CA ARG A 27 15.91 4.33 -7.73
C ARG A 27 16.00 5.85 -7.80
N GLY A 28 17.17 6.38 -7.44
CA GLY A 28 17.42 7.82 -7.47
C GLY A 28 16.79 8.59 -6.31
N ARG A 29 16.26 7.90 -5.29
CA ARG A 29 15.75 8.51 -4.07
C ARG A 29 16.76 8.40 -2.94
N THR A 30 16.95 9.52 -2.25
CA THR A 30 17.72 9.57 -1.01
C THR A 30 16.85 9.13 0.17
N LYS A 31 17.49 8.80 1.29
CA LYS A 31 16.80 8.55 2.56
C LYS A 31 15.93 9.74 2.99
N GLN A 32 16.28 10.96 2.57
CA GLN A 32 15.48 12.17 2.79
C GLN A 32 14.19 12.13 1.96
N ASP A 33 14.26 11.84 0.66
CA ASP A 33 13.07 11.72 -0.21
C ASP A 33 12.08 10.66 0.31
N LEU A 34 12.60 9.54 0.85
CA LEU A 34 11.78 8.52 1.49
C LEU A 34 11.12 9.05 2.76
N SER A 35 11.85 9.81 3.57
CA SER A 35 11.33 10.37 4.81
C SER A 35 10.24 11.42 4.56
N GLU A 36 10.42 12.25 3.53
CA GLU A 36 9.41 13.21 3.06
C GLU A 36 8.16 12.47 2.58
N GLN A 37 8.32 11.45 1.74
CA GLN A 37 7.18 10.63 1.29
C GLN A 37 6.46 9.94 2.46
N ALA A 38 7.18 9.46 3.48
CA ALA A 38 6.57 8.89 4.67
C ALA A 38 5.77 9.94 5.46
N ALA A 39 6.24 11.19 5.50
CA ALA A 39 5.53 12.29 6.14
C ALA A 39 4.25 12.67 5.38
N ASP A 40 4.32 12.73 4.05
CA ASP A 40 3.16 13.00 3.19
C ASP A 40 2.09 11.92 3.37
N LEU A 41 2.47 10.64 3.29
CA LEU A 41 1.53 9.52 3.49
C LEU A 41 0.89 9.52 4.88
N LYS A 42 1.64 9.90 5.93
CA LYS A 42 1.08 10.07 7.27
C LYS A 42 0.10 11.24 7.34
N SER A 43 0.38 12.32 6.62
CA SER A 43 -0.50 13.49 6.54
C SER A 43 -1.80 13.14 5.83
N ASP A 44 -1.75 12.42 4.71
CA ASP A 44 -2.94 11.95 3.98
C ASP A 44 -3.82 11.07 4.88
N ILE A 45 -3.21 10.13 5.60
CA ILE A 45 -3.90 9.27 6.57
C ILE A 45 -4.59 10.12 7.65
N ALA A 46 -3.87 11.07 8.25
CA ALA A 46 -4.44 11.93 9.29
C ALA A 46 -5.55 12.85 8.76
N ALA A 47 -5.45 13.27 7.49
CA ALA A 47 -6.50 14.04 6.83
C ALA A 47 -7.79 13.23 6.70
N TRP A 48 -7.73 11.99 6.21
CA TRP A 48 -8.90 11.11 6.15
C TRP A 48 -9.45 10.76 7.52
N GLU A 49 -8.59 10.55 8.53
CA GLU A 49 -9.04 10.32 9.91
C GLU A 49 -9.87 11.50 10.43
N THR A 50 -9.42 12.72 10.17
CA THR A 50 -10.07 13.95 10.61
C THR A 50 -11.32 14.27 9.79
N GLU A 51 -11.28 14.06 8.48
CA GLU A 51 -12.37 14.37 7.55
C GLU A 51 -13.59 13.48 7.80
N TYR A 52 -13.36 12.19 8.04
CA TYR A 52 -14.44 11.23 8.23
C TYR A 52 -14.72 10.86 9.68
N ASP A 53 -13.91 11.37 10.63
CA ASP A 53 -13.96 11.06 12.08
C ASP A 53 -13.86 9.55 12.36
N VAL A 54 -12.89 8.90 11.72
CA VAL A 54 -12.65 7.45 11.83
C VAL A 54 -11.17 7.16 11.99
N HIS A 55 -10.82 5.98 12.49
CA HIS A 55 -9.42 5.55 12.67
C HIS A 55 -9.04 4.35 11.79
N SER A 56 -9.98 3.84 10.98
CA SER A 56 -9.71 2.72 10.06
C SER A 56 -10.53 2.85 8.78
N PRO A 57 -9.96 2.47 7.61
CA PRO A 57 -10.71 2.33 6.37
C PRO A 57 -11.87 1.33 6.48
N ASP A 58 -11.79 0.35 7.39
CA ASP A 58 -12.90 -0.60 7.62
C ASP A 58 -14.18 0.10 8.09
N VAL A 59 -14.05 1.17 8.88
CA VAL A 59 -15.21 1.94 9.37
C VAL A 59 -15.90 2.67 8.22
N LEU A 60 -15.13 3.17 7.24
CA LEU A 60 -15.70 3.75 6.02
C LEU A 60 -16.46 2.71 5.19
N ARG A 61 -15.92 1.49 5.09
CA ARG A 61 -16.60 0.39 4.40
C ARG A 61 -17.87 -0.04 5.10
N GLU A 62 -17.86 -0.10 6.42
CA GLU A 62 -19.07 -0.35 7.20
C GLU A 62 -20.10 0.75 6.97
N ARG A 63 -19.69 2.02 7.05
CA ARG A 63 -20.55 3.17 6.78
C ARG A 63 -21.14 3.16 5.37
N ALA A 64 -20.40 2.67 4.38
CA ALA A 64 -20.89 2.51 3.01
C ALA A 64 -22.08 1.54 2.87
N THR A 65 -22.27 0.64 3.85
CA THR A 65 -23.38 -0.33 3.86
C THR A 65 -24.60 0.14 4.64
N ALA A 66 -24.54 1.32 5.27
CA ALA A 66 -25.63 1.84 6.07
C ALA A 66 -26.83 2.25 5.20
N ASP A 67 -28.05 1.98 5.67
CA ASP A 67 -29.29 2.25 4.92
C ASP A 67 -29.53 3.75 4.65
N ASP A 68 -28.92 4.64 5.43
CA ASP A 68 -29.00 6.10 5.27
C ASP A 68 -28.00 6.68 4.25
N VAL A 69 -27.12 5.84 3.68
CA VAL A 69 -26.08 6.24 2.74
C VAL A 69 -26.52 5.98 1.30
N SER A 70 -26.42 7.01 0.46
CA SER A 70 -26.73 6.88 -0.97
C SER A 70 -25.67 6.02 -1.68
N ALA A 71 -26.03 5.43 -2.84
CA ALA A 71 -25.10 4.63 -3.63
C ALA A 71 -23.84 5.42 -4.06
N GLU A 72 -23.96 6.73 -4.29
CA GLU A 72 -22.83 7.61 -4.62
C GLU A 72 -21.87 7.76 -3.44
N GLN A 73 -22.40 8.03 -2.24
CA GLN A 73 -21.62 8.15 -1.02
C GLN A 73 -20.99 6.80 -0.61
N ALA A 74 -21.71 5.70 -0.79
CA ALA A 74 -21.18 4.36 -0.55
C ALA A 74 -19.97 4.07 -1.44
N TYR A 75 -20.04 4.45 -2.72
CA TYR A 75 -18.91 4.32 -3.64
C TYR A 75 -17.73 5.19 -3.21
N GLU A 76 -17.97 6.44 -2.81
CA GLU A 76 -16.94 7.34 -2.30
C GLU A 76 -16.23 6.76 -1.07
N PHE A 77 -16.98 6.27 -0.07
CA PHE A 77 -16.41 5.66 1.13
C PHE A 77 -15.55 4.43 0.82
N VAL A 78 -15.98 3.58 -0.12
CA VAL A 78 -15.18 2.41 -0.55
C VAL A 78 -13.90 2.87 -1.26
N GLN A 79 -13.97 3.93 -2.06
CA GLN A 79 -12.80 4.48 -2.74
C GLN A 79 -11.79 5.03 -1.74
N ILE A 80 -12.22 5.90 -0.82
CA ILE A 80 -11.36 6.48 0.22
C ILE A 80 -10.77 5.40 1.12
N ALA A 81 -11.56 4.39 1.50
CA ALA A 81 -11.05 3.26 2.26
C ALA A 81 -9.92 2.53 1.53
N SER A 82 -10.04 2.37 0.21
CA SER A 82 -9.04 1.72 -0.63
C SER A 82 -7.78 2.58 -0.80
N ASP A 83 -7.94 3.89 -0.99
CA ASP A 83 -6.82 4.84 -1.07
C ASP A 83 -6.06 4.91 0.25
N TRP A 84 -6.78 4.88 1.36
CA TRP A 84 -6.18 4.85 2.70
C TRP A 84 -5.39 3.56 2.94
N GLU A 85 -5.94 2.39 2.59
CA GLU A 85 -5.17 1.14 2.66
C GLU A 85 -3.92 1.17 1.80
N LEU A 86 -4.02 1.71 0.59
CA LEU A 86 -2.88 1.88 -0.29
C LEU A 86 -1.84 2.81 0.32
N ALA A 87 -2.25 3.91 0.96
CA ALA A 87 -1.35 4.82 1.66
C ALA A 87 -0.65 4.13 2.84
N ARG A 88 -1.38 3.33 3.64
CA ARG A 88 -0.82 2.52 4.73
C ARG A 88 0.19 1.49 4.22
N TYR A 89 -0.13 0.80 3.11
CA TYR A 89 0.78 -0.14 2.47
C TYR A 89 2.03 0.54 1.93
N ARG A 90 1.89 1.69 1.25
CA ARG A 90 3.06 2.47 0.79
C ARG A 90 3.90 2.98 1.96
N LEU A 91 3.26 3.39 3.04
CA LEU A 91 3.96 3.87 4.23
C LEU A 91 4.81 2.77 4.85
N SER A 92 4.29 1.53 4.95
CA SER A 92 5.09 0.41 5.47
C SER A 92 6.26 0.07 4.54
N LEU A 93 6.06 0.09 3.22
CA LEU A 93 7.17 -0.09 2.26
C LEU A 93 8.26 0.98 2.40
N VAL A 94 7.86 2.25 2.57
CA VAL A 94 8.81 3.36 2.74
C VAL A 94 9.55 3.24 4.07
N GLN A 95 8.87 2.82 5.15
CA GLN A 95 9.50 2.55 6.43
C GLN A 95 10.52 1.42 6.33
N ASP A 96 10.12 0.28 5.77
CA ASP A 96 11.01 -0.86 5.49
C ASP A 96 12.24 -0.40 4.69
N ALA A 97 12.03 0.48 3.69
CA ALA A 97 13.07 1.04 2.85
C ALA A 97 14.04 1.99 3.56
N ILE A 98 13.56 2.78 4.52
CA ILE A 98 14.41 3.66 5.34
C ILE A 98 15.23 2.82 6.33
N GLU A 99 14.61 1.80 6.94
CA GLU A 99 15.26 0.91 7.91
C GLU A 99 16.36 0.08 7.27
N ASN A 100 16.12 -0.44 6.06
CA ASN A 100 17.06 -1.27 5.33
C ASN A 100 17.87 -0.50 4.28
N TYR A 101 17.78 0.83 4.24
CA TYR A 101 18.39 1.67 3.21
C TYR A 101 19.88 1.39 3.04
N ASP A 102 20.63 1.36 4.14
CA ASP A 102 22.07 1.14 4.15
C ASP A 102 22.46 -0.27 3.63
N THR A 103 21.65 -1.29 3.98
CA THR A 103 21.83 -2.67 3.52
C THR A 103 21.53 -2.80 2.02
N TRP A 104 20.43 -2.22 1.55
CA TRP A 104 19.99 -2.33 0.16
C TRP A 104 20.78 -1.46 -0.82
N MET A 105 21.32 -0.33 -0.34
CA MET A 105 22.21 0.52 -1.14
C MET A 105 23.61 -0.11 -1.29
N SER A 106 24.05 -0.88 -0.28
CA SER A 106 25.33 -1.60 -0.31
C SER A 106 25.24 -2.91 -1.10
N ASP A 107 24.13 -3.63 -1.01
CA ASP A 107 23.90 -4.86 -1.76
C ASP A 107 22.41 -4.97 -2.20
N PRO A 108 22.07 -4.64 -3.45
CA PRO A 108 20.70 -4.69 -3.96
C PRO A 108 20.19 -6.13 -4.18
N SER A 109 21.02 -7.13 -3.91
CA SER A 109 20.73 -8.57 -3.86
C SER A 109 20.10 -9.00 -2.53
N SER A 110 20.29 -8.19 -1.48
CA SER A 110 19.85 -8.45 -0.10
C SER A 110 18.37 -8.17 0.15
N ILE A 111 17.61 -7.72 -0.86
CA ILE A 111 16.14 -7.54 -0.76
C ILE A 111 15.41 -8.90 -0.84
N THR A 112 15.97 -9.96 -0.26
CA THR A 112 15.50 -11.36 -0.40
C THR A 112 14.99 -11.98 0.91
N VAL A 113 15.09 -11.29 2.06
CA VAL A 113 14.69 -11.86 3.37
C VAL A 113 13.22 -11.68 3.69
#